data_AF-A0A238J8Y6-F1
#
_entry.id   AF-A0A238J8Y6-F1
#
_cell.length_a   1.000
_cell.length_b   1.000
_cell.length_c   1.000
_cell.angle_alpha   90.00
_cell.angle_beta   90.00
_cell.angle_gamma   90.00
#
_symmetry.space_group_name_H-M   'P 1'
#
loop_
_entity.id
_entity.type
_entity.pdbx_description
1 polymer ?
#
loop_
_entity_poly.entity_id
_entity_poly.type
_entity_poly.pdbx_seq_one_letter_code
_entity_poly.pdbx_strand_id
1 'polypeptide(L)'
;MFRLLAPIAFFGLLIVGGYYAISSTSIETRLEKKLAILIPEEVQGSVQLEGCMLQVSFPASVKSKDLDYFLNANLVDFDLGSVSLIPGSDGTTRYLAQPTFLSKETRDQAFAISELAREFTPPSQHTTTLFPNSGGQVTWAPLDQDPDIAQRRLAFDTMLKQPGGKLQIHIMAKAERDAATNTSKLVAHKDAPVFYDFVQAVKAMPNHRSLVTTLSFSEPPYDRNSFVMGSMHSPAPIDLRFPDTEEAKEFARLMLLYRQKHCR
;
A
#
# COMPACT_ATOMS: atom_id res chain seq x y z
N MET A 1 55.11 -45.07 -5.67
CA MET A 1 54.18 -45.13 -4.51
C MET A 1 53.76 -43.70 -4.20
N PHE A 2 52.50 -43.33 -4.51
CA PHE A 2 51.58 -42.35 -3.85
C PHE A 2 52.20 -41.11 -3.15
N ARG A 3 51.79 -39.83 -3.29
CA ARG A 3 50.61 -39.02 -3.71
C ARG A 3 51.15 -37.60 -4.02
N LEU A 4 50.76 -36.80 -5.02
CA LEU A 4 49.46 -36.17 -5.33
C LEU A 4 48.86 -35.32 -4.20
N LEU A 5 49.15 -34.01 -4.20
CA LEU A 5 48.25 -32.96 -3.67
C LEU A 5 48.46 -31.67 -4.49
N ALA A 6 47.42 -31.31 -5.24
CA ALA A 6 47.30 -30.12 -6.06
C ALA A 6 46.94 -28.87 -5.22
N PRO A 7 47.22 -27.66 -5.71
CA PRO A 7 46.77 -26.43 -5.08
C PRO A 7 45.25 -26.24 -5.27
N ILE A 8 44.54 -26.05 -4.16
CA ILE A 8 43.11 -25.70 -4.14
C ILE A 8 42.96 -24.25 -4.60
N ALA A 9 42.53 -24.07 -5.85
CA ALA A 9 41.94 -22.83 -6.31
C ALA A 9 40.56 -22.66 -5.66
N PHE A 10 40.42 -21.70 -4.75
CA PHE A 10 39.12 -21.25 -4.26
C PHE A 10 38.48 -20.39 -5.36
N PHE A 11 37.67 -21.04 -6.19
CA PHE A 11 36.74 -20.37 -7.10
C PHE A 11 35.69 -19.63 -6.28
N GLY A 12 35.52 -18.35 -6.61
CA GLY A 12 34.44 -17.51 -6.09
C GLY A 12 33.07 -18.07 -6.47
N LEU A 13 32.17 -18.09 -5.49
CA LEU A 13 30.74 -18.18 -5.72
C LEU A 13 30.18 -16.76 -5.64
N LEU A 14 30.26 -16.07 -6.79
CA LEU A 14 29.31 -15.04 -7.16
C LEU A 14 27.93 -15.68 -7.12
N ILE A 15 27.05 -15.17 -6.25
CA ILE A 15 25.63 -15.52 -6.28
C ILE A 15 25.12 -15.09 -7.65
N VAL A 16 24.78 -16.11 -8.42
CA VAL A 16 24.35 -16.05 -9.82
C VAL A 16 23.12 -15.17 -9.92
N GLY A 17 23.29 -13.98 -10.48
CA GLY A 17 22.24 -13.27 -11.20
C GLY A 17 21.78 -14.16 -12.35
N GLY A 18 20.76 -14.96 -12.08
CA GLY A 18 20.09 -15.78 -13.07
C GLY A 18 19.24 -14.91 -13.98
N TYR A 19 19.87 -14.33 -15.00
CA TYR A 19 19.17 -13.87 -16.20
C TYR A 19 18.50 -15.08 -16.85
N TYR A 20 17.23 -15.34 -16.52
CA TYR A 20 16.38 -16.23 -17.29
C TYR A 20 15.99 -15.53 -18.60
N ALA A 21 16.83 -15.71 -19.61
CA ALA A 21 16.44 -15.54 -21.01
C ALA A 21 15.71 -16.82 -21.46
N ILE A 22 14.40 -16.90 -21.19
CA ILE A 22 13.49 -17.83 -21.86
C ILE A 22 12.48 -17.00 -22.64
N SER A 23 12.57 -17.10 -23.97
CA SER A 23 11.73 -16.42 -24.95
C SER A 23 10.34 -17.07 -25.04
N SER A 24 9.56 -16.94 -23.97
CA SER A 24 8.10 -17.01 -23.98
C SER A 24 7.59 -16.31 -22.71
N THR A 25 7.68 -14.98 -22.67
CA THR A 25 7.29 -14.22 -21.47
C THR A 25 5.79 -14.34 -21.27
N SER A 26 5.41 -15.20 -20.33
CA SER A 26 4.04 -15.30 -19.84
C SER A 26 3.55 -13.91 -19.41
N ILE A 27 2.23 -13.71 -19.40
CA ILE A 27 1.62 -12.43 -18.98
C ILE A 27 2.12 -12.06 -17.57
N GLU A 28 2.29 -13.08 -16.74
CA GLU A 28 2.81 -13.06 -15.38
C GLU A 28 4.22 -12.45 -15.33
N THR A 29 5.18 -12.99 -16.09
CA THR A 29 6.55 -12.46 -16.12
C THR A 29 6.60 -11.03 -16.66
N ARG A 30 5.71 -10.66 -17.59
CA ARG A 30 5.63 -9.27 -18.10
C ARG A 30 5.08 -8.33 -17.04
N LEU A 31 4.04 -8.74 -16.31
CA LEU A 31 3.47 -7.97 -15.21
C LEU A 31 4.46 -7.78 -14.07
N GLU A 32 5.13 -8.84 -13.65
CA GLU A 32 6.17 -8.78 -12.62
C GLU A 32 7.26 -7.78 -12.99
N LYS A 33 7.72 -7.77 -14.26
CA LYS A 33 8.68 -6.78 -14.75
C LYS A 33 8.15 -5.34 -14.68
N LYS A 34 6.90 -5.10 -15.06
CA LYS A 34 6.29 -3.76 -14.98
C LYS A 34 6.08 -3.31 -13.54
N LEU A 35 5.68 -4.22 -12.66
CA LEU A 35 5.51 -3.95 -11.23
C LEU A 35 6.86 -3.73 -10.54
N ALA A 36 7.94 -4.37 -10.99
CA ALA A 36 9.28 -4.15 -10.46
C ALA A 36 9.76 -2.69 -10.67
N ILE A 37 9.30 -1.99 -11.71
CA ILE A 37 9.59 -0.56 -11.93
C ILE A 37 9.03 0.33 -10.80
N LEU A 38 8.01 -0.15 -10.09
CA LEU A 38 7.42 0.56 -8.95
C LEU A 38 8.32 0.51 -7.72
N ILE A 39 9.20 -0.50 -7.63
CA ILE A 39 10.20 -0.60 -6.59
C ILE A 39 11.43 0.17 -7.08
N PRO A 40 11.88 1.20 -6.35
CA PRO A 40 13.14 1.87 -6.67
C PRO A 40 14.28 0.83 -6.72
N GLU A 41 15.14 0.90 -7.74
CA GLU A 41 16.21 -0.10 -7.96
C GLU A 41 17.09 -0.31 -6.72
N GLU A 42 17.17 0.71 -5.86
CA GLU A 42 17.98 0.67 -4.66
C GLU A 42 17.30 0.04 -3.42
N VAL A 43 16.01 -0.31 -3.49
CA VAL A 43 15.19 -0.80 -2.37
C VAL A 43 14.88 -2.28 -2.52
N GLN A 44 15.05 -3.06 -1.44
CA GLN A 44 14.60 -4.45 -1.39
C GLN A 44 13.08 -4.50 -1.17
N GLY A 45 12.32 -4.42 -2.25
CA GLY A 45 10.87 -4.64 -2.26
C GLY A 45 10.49 -6.04 -2.75
N SER A 46 9.23 -6.39 -2.54
CA SER A 46 8.59 -7.57 -3.12
C SER A 46 7.31 -7.18 -3.82
N VAL A 47 7.15 -7.70 -5.03
CA VAL A 47 5.87 -7.75 -5.74
C VAL A 47 5.49 -9.22 -5.85
N GLN A 48 4.27 -9.54 -5.48
CA GLN A 48 3.71 -10.88 -5.65
C GLN A 48 2.37 -10.77 -6.34
N LEU A 49 2.16 -11.64 -7.32
CA LEU A 49 0.92 -11.75 -8.06
C LEU A 49 0.52 -13.22 -8.10
N GLU A 50 -0.23 -13.65 -7.08
CA GLU A 50 -0.61 -15.05 -6.88
C GLU A 50 -2.13 -15.22 -6.91
N GLY A 51 -2.62 -16.03 -7.85
CA GLY A 51 -4.05 -16.20 -8.08
C GLY A 51 -4.73 -14.89 -8.43
N CYS A 52 -5.49 -14.32 -7.49
CA CYS A 52 -6.14 -13.01 -7.63
C CYS A 52 -5.60 -11.95 -6.70
N MET A 53 -4.53 -12.25 -5.96
CA MET A 53 -3.97 -11.34 -5.00
C MET A 53 -2.78 -10.62 -5.62
N LEU A 54 -2.89 -9.30 -5.71
CA LEU A 54 -1.76 -8.40 -5.95
C LEU A 54 -1.26 -7.90 -4.60
N GLN A 55 0.00 -8.21 -4.29
CA GLN A 55 0.69 -7.66 -3.15
C GLN A 55 1.93 -6.90 -3.62
N VAL A 56 2.06 -5.67 -3.15
CA VAL A 56 3.26 -4.85 -3.36
C VAL A 56 3.70 -4.36 -2.00
N SER A 57 4.93 -4.67 -1.61
CA SER A 57 5.48 -4.16 -0.37
C SER A 57 6.93 -3.79 -0.55
N PHE A 58 7.30 -2.63 -0.03
CA PHE A 58 8.70 -2.28 0.12
C PHE A 58 8.88 -1.64 1.50
N PRO A 59 9.74 -2.23 2.35
CA PRO A 59 9.98 -1.73 3.69
C PRO A 59 10.72 -0.40 3.63
N ALA A 60 10.74 0.30 4.76
CA ALA A 60 11.57 1.48 4.92
C ALA A 60 13.07 1.12 4.77
N SER A 61 13.61 1.50 3.59
CA SER A 61 15.00 1.59 3.14
C SER A 61 15.81 0.33 2.80
N VAL A 62 16.36 0.37 1.57
CA VAL A 62 17.81 0.50 1.36
C VAL A 62 18.05 1.76 0.49
N LYS A 63 19.09 2.58 0.80
CA LYS A 63 19.55 3.77 0.05
C LYS A 63 18.49 4.88 -0.21
N SER A 64 18.23 5.71 0.80
CA SER A 64 17.65 7.08 0.67
C SER A 64 16.12 7.24 0.55
N LYS A 65 15.30 6.23 0.85
CA LYS A 65 13.86 6.43 1.06
C LYS A 65 13.41 6.01 2.46
N ASP A 66 12.73 6.93 3.13
CA ASP A 66 12.19 6.88 4.47
C ASP A 66 10.72 6.43 4.49
N LEU A 67 10.35 5.50 3.61
CA LEU A 67 8.97 5.11 3.30
C LEU A 67 8.77 3.59 3.43
N ASP A 68 7.83 3.15 4.27
CA ASP A 68 7.29 1.78 4.29
C ASP A 68 5.93 1.78 3.57
N TYR A 69 5.86 1.03 2.46
CA TYR A 69 4.65 0.90 1.65
C TYR A 69 4.17 -0.54 1.63
N PHE A 70 2.87 -0.72 1.78
CA PHE A 70 2.20 -2.01 1.64
C PHE A 70 0.87 -1.80 0.92
N LEU A 71 0.69 -2.54 -0.18
CA LEU A 71 -0.54 -2.68 -0.94
C LEU A 71 -0.91 -4.16 -0.94
N ASN A 72 -2.16 -4.46 -0.64
CA ASN A 72 -2.76 -5.75 -0.94
C ASN A 72 -4.12 -5.54 -1.57
N ALA A 73 -4.37 -6.18 -2.71
CA ALA A 73 -5.58 -6.02 -3.51
C ALA A 73 -6.01 -7.35 -4.14
N ASN A 74 -7.27 -7.73 -3.90
CA ASN A 74 -7.91 -8.84 -4.59
C ASN A 74 -8.50 -8.35 -5.92
N LEU A 75 -7.90 -8.75 -7.04
CA LEU A 75 -8.25 -8.33 -8.40
C LEU A 75 -9.68 -8.70 -8.84
N VAL A 76 -10.37 -9.59 -8.12
CA VAL A 76 -11.80 -9.88 -8.39
C VAL A 76 -12.66 -8.65 -8.12
N ASP A 77 -12.31 -7.87 -7.09
CA ASP A 77 -13.09 -6.71 -6.62
C ASP A 77 -12.93 -5.46 -7.51
N PHE A 78 -12.09 -5.49 -8.54
CA PHE A 78 -11.75 -4.35 -9.40
C PHE A 78 -12.23 -4.53 -10.84
N ASP A 79 -12.68 -3.43 -11.47
CA ASP A 79 -12.83 -3.39 -12.93
C ASP A 79 -11.54 -2.89 -13.59
N LEU A 80 -10.77 -3.87 -14.05
CA LEU A 80 -9.53 -3.63 -14.79
C LEU A 80 -9.77 -3.29 -16.26
N GLY A 81 -11.02 -3.31 -16.74
CA GLY A 81 -11.41 -2.89 -18.08
C GLY A 81 -11.66 -1.39 -18.20
N SER A 82 -12.03 -0.73 -17.10
CA SER A 82 -12.36 0.71 -17.07
C SER A 82 -11.41 1.52 -16.16
N VAL A 83 -10.12 1.17 -16.17
CA VAL A 83 -9.12 1.88 -15.37
C VAL A 83 -8.94 3.32 -15.84
N SER A 84 -8.66 4.22 -14.91
CA SER A 84 -8.31 5.60 -15.22
C SER A 84 -6.80 5.73 -15.38
N LEU A 85 -6.36 6.22 -16.55
CA LEU A 85 -4.98 6.63 -16.79
C LEU A 85 -4.91 8.14 -16.73
N ILE A 86 -4.24 8.68 -15.70
CA ILE A 86 -4.20 10.11 -15.41
C ILE A 86 -2.78 10.60 -15.65
N PRO A 87 -2.51 11.35 -16.74
CA PRO A 87 -1.20 11.92 -17.00
C PRO A 87 -0.79 12.92 -15.91
N GLY A 88 0.47 12.81 -15.46
CA GLY A 88 1.11 13.75 -14.55
C GLY A 88 1.83 14.87 -15.31
N SER A 89 2.01 16.00 -14.66
CA SER A 89 2.78 17.13 -15.20
C SER A 89 4.28 16.84 -15.30
N ASP A 90 4.76 15.81 -14.60
CA ASP A 90 6.15 15.33 -14.57
C ASP A 90 6.45 14.28 -15.65
N GLY A 91 5.52 14.07 -16.59
CA GLY A 91 5.62 13.05 -17.64
C GLY A 91 5.20 11.65 -17.19
N THR A 92 5.04 11.42 -15.88
CA THR A 92 4.54 10.14 -15.36
C THR A 92 3.06 9.95 -15.66
N THR A 93 2.56 8.73 -15.53
CA THR A 93 1.12 8.45 -15.63
C THR A 93 0.67 7.62 -14.45
N ARG A 94 -0.42 8.06 -13.81
CA ARG A 94 -1.07 7.31 -12.74
C ARG A 94 -2.06 6.32 -13.34
N TYR A 95 -1.90 5.06 -12.99
CA TYR A 95 -2.87 3.99 -13.18
C TYR A 95 -3.75 3.94 -11.94
N LEU A 96 -5.06 4.11 -12.11
CA LEU A 96 -6.03 4.08 -11.04
C LEU A 96 -7.15 3.09 -11.36
N ALA A 97 -7.18 1.97 -10.63
CA ALA A 97 -8.29 1.02 -10.64
C ALA A 97 -9.10 1.16 -9.35
N GLN A 98 -10.39 1.48 -9.51
CA GLN A 98 -11.33 1.55 -8.40
C GLN A 98 -11.97 0.18 -8.18
N PRO A 99 -12.30 -0.18 -6.93
CA PRO A 99 -13.15 -1.33 -6.67
C PRO A 99 -14.52 -1.13 -7.33
N THR A 100 -15.01 -2.13 -8.07
CA THR A 100 -16.38 -2.10 -8.65
C THR A 100 -17.43 -2.59 -7.69
N PHE A 101 -17.06 -3.59 -6.89
CA PHE A 101 -17.92 -4.19 -5.91
C PHE A 101 -17.09 -4.48 -4.68
N LEU A 102 -17.61 -4.12 -3.52
CA LEU A 102 -17.02 -4.52 -2.26
C LEU A 102 -17.64 -5.85 -1.86
N SER A 103 -16.87 -6.92 -1.90
CA SER A 103 -17.28 -8.22 -1.35
C SER A 103 -17.66 -8.10 0.13
N LYS A 104 -18.42 -9.09 0.65
CA LYS A 104 -18.77 -9.11 2.08
C LYS A 104 -17.48 -9.15 2.91
N GLU A 105 -16.50 -9.92 2.47
CA GLU A 105 -15.19 -10.08 3.07
C GLU A 105 -14.42 -8.76 3.12
N THR A 106 -14.43 -7.99 2.03
CA THR A 106 -13.78 -6.67 1.96
C THR A 106 -14.45 -5.67 2.91
N ARG A 107 -15.79 -5.68 3.01
CA ARG A 107 -16.51 -4.83 3.98
C ARG A 107 -16.27 -5.27 5.42
N ASP A 108 -16.26 -6.58 5.68
CA ASP A 108 -15.98 -7.15 6.99
C ASP A 108 -14.57 -6.80 7.47
N GLN A 109 -13.58 -6.85 6.58
CA GLN A 109 -12.20 -6.39 6.88
C GLN A 109 -12.18 -4.91 7.23
N ALA A 110 -12.76 -4.05 6.39
CA ALA A 110 -12.76 -2.60 6.64
C ALA A 110 -13.48 -2.26 7.96
N PHE A 111 -14.55 -2.98 8.30
CA PHE A 111 -15.22 -2.82 9.59
C PHE A 111 -14.35 -3.28 10.76
N ALA A 112 -13.68 -4.42 10.63
CA ALA A 112 -12.75 -4.90 11.66
C ALA A 112 -11.59 -3.92 11.89
N ILE A 113 -11.05 -3.31 10.83
CA ILE A 113 -10.06 -2.23 10.93
C ILE A 113 -10.63 -1.03 11.67
N SER A 114 -11.89 -0.65 11.40
CA SER A 114 -12.53 0.49 12.08
C SER A 114 -12.72 0.23 13.58
N GLU A 115 -13.07 -0.99 13.98
CA GLU A 115 -13.22 -1.35 15.39
C GLU A 115 -11.85 -1.43 16.08
N LEU A 116 -10.83 -1.96 15.39
CA LEU A 116 -9.45 -1.93 15.89
C LEU A 116 -8.97 -0.49 16.11
N ALA A 117 -9.26 0.43 15.18
CA ALA A 117 -8.88 1.84 15.33
C ALA A 117 -9.44 2.47 16.61
N ARG A 118 -10.61 2.02 17.10
CA ARG A 118 -11.20 2.47 18.35
C ARG A 118 -10.42 2.03 19.58
N GLU A 119 -9.84 0.83 19.55
CA GLU A 119 -9.00 0.33 20.63
C GLU A 119 -7.72 1.16 20.79
N PHE A 120 -7.23 1.73 19.68
CA PHE A 120 -6.03 2.57 19.64
C PHE A 120 -6.33 4.07 19.81
N THR A 121 -7.60 4.48 19.81
CA THR A 121 -8.00 5.89 19.87
C THR A 121 -8.45 6.26 21.29
N PRO A 122 -7.88 7.32 21.92
CA PRO A 122 -8.46 7.88 23.13
C PRO A 122 -9.88 8.43 22.83
N PRO A 123 -10.88 8.27 23.72
CA PRO A 123 -12.32 8.50 23.44
C PRO A 123 -12.82 9.90 23.01
N SER A 124 -11.99 10.82 22.50
CA SER A 124 -12.42 12.22 22.32
C SER A 124 -11.64 13.11 21.34
N GLN A 125 -10.60 12.64 20.65
CA GLN A 125 -9.69 13.57 19.93
C GLN A 125 -9.39 13.29 18.46
N HIS A 126 -9.92 12.22 17.86
CA HIS A 126 -9.59 11.89 16.47
C HIS A 126 -10.81 11.90 15.57
N THR A 127 -10.69 12.63 14.47
CA THR A 127 -11.70 12.72 13.42
C THR A 127 -11.39 11.71 12.34
N THR A 128 -12.26 10.72 12.14
CA THR A 128 -12.26 9.92 10.92
C THR A 128 -12.89 10.77 9.81
N THR A 129 -12.08 11.15 8.83
CA THR A 129 -12.55 11.93 7.69
C THR A 129 -13.06 11.01 6.59
N LEU A 130 -14.31 11.20 6.18
CA LEU A 130 -14.95 10.44 5.13
C LEU A 130 -15.31 11.35 3.96
N PHE A 131 -15.23 10.80 2.75
CA PHE A 131 -15.47 11.53 1.50
C PHE A 131 -16.69 10.95 0.77
N PRO A 132 -17.91 11.45 1.04
CA PRO A 132 -19.08 11.13 0.22
C PRO A 132 -19.12 11.90 -1.11
N ASN A 133 -19.95 11.41 -2.04
CA ASN A 133 -20.07 11.90 -3.42
C ASN A 133 -20.53 13.35 -3.62
N SER A 134 -20.97 14.05 -2.57
CA SER A 134 -21.36 15.47 -2.69
C SER A 134 -20.18 16.42 -2.81
N GLY A 135 -18.94 15.91 -2.79
CA GLY A 135 -17.72 16.73 -2.76
C GLY A 135 -17.48 17.40 -1.40
N GLY A 136 -18.38 17.20 -0.43
CA GLY A 136 -18.22 17.65 0.94
C GLY A 136 -17.37 16.65 1.73
N GLN A 137 -16.42 17.17 2.50
CA GLN A 137 -15.78 16.40 3.57
C GLN A 137 -16.84 16.14 4.65
N VAL A 138 -17.18 14.88 4.93
CA VAL A 138 -17.97 14.55 6.11
C VAL A 138 -16.99 14.06 7.16
N THR A 139 -16.67 14.96 8.09
CA THR A 139 -16.06 14.60 9.36
C THR A 139 -17.09 13.77 10.12
N TRP A 140 -16.88 12.46 10.23
CA TRP A 140 -17.72 11.68 11.11
C TRP A 140 -17.41 12.02 12.56
N ALA A 141 -18.45 11.96 13.39
CA ALA A 141 -18.30 11.93 14.83
C ALA A 141 -17.24 10.88 15.22
N PRO A 142 -16.54 11.06 16.35
CA PRO A 142 -15.60 10.05 16.83
C PRO A 142 -16.28 8.69 16.79
N LEU A 143 -15.54 7.66 16.36
CA LEU A 143 -16.01 6.27 16.22
C LEU A 143 -16.68 5.72 17.50
N ASP A 144 -16.56 6.46 18.60
CA ASP A 144 -16.94 6.15 19.97
C ASP A 144 -18.38 6.49 20.34
N GLN A 145 -19.14 7.21 19.50
CA GLN A 145 -20.43 7.77 19.92
C GLN A 145 -21.64 6.82 19.93
N ASP A 146 -21.56 5.65 19.27
CA ASP A 146 -22.66 4.69 19.21
C ASP A 146 -22.27 3.40 19.95
N PRO A 147 -22.96 3.00 21.04
CA PRO A 147 -22.66 1.77 21.77
C PRO A 147 -23.09 0.49 21.02
N ASP A 148 -24.03 0.56 20.07
CA ASP A 148 -24.55 -0.63 19.37
C ASP A 148 -23.69 -1.03 18.17
N ILE A 149 -23.01 -2.18 18.27
CA ILE A 149 -22.19 -2.77 17.20
C ILE A 149 -23.01 -2.99 15.91
N ALA A 150 -24.27 -3.42 16.03
CA ALA A 150 -25.11 -3.74 14.88
C ALA A 150 -25.47 -2.48 14.10
N GLN A 151 -25.82 -1.40 14.82
CA GLN A 151 -26.14 -0.11 14.22
C GLN A 151 -24.91 0.52 13.54
N ARG A 152 -23.73 0.46 14.19
CA ARG A 152 -22.47 0.92 13.58
C ARG A 152 -22.12 0.15 12.32
N ARG A 153 -22.24 -1.18 12.35
CA ARG A 153 -21.98 -2.02 11.19
C ARG A 153 -22.90 -1.66 10.03
N LEU A 154 -24.19 -1.47 10.29
CA LEU A 154 -25.15 -1.05 9.26
C LEU A 154 -24.77 0.32 8.66
N ALA A 155 -24.40 1.28 9.50
CA ALA A 155 -24.02 2.62 9.06
C ALA A 155 -22.71 2.60 8.24
N PHE A 156 -21.73 1.81 8.68
CA PHE A 156 -20.46 1.60 7.98
C PHE A 156 -20.64 0.89 6.64
N ASP A 157 -21.46 -0.17 6.59
CA ASP A 157 -21.80 -0.85 5.34
C ASP A 157 -22.52 0.08 4.35
N THR A 158 -23.40 0.94 4.85
CA THR A 158 -24.11 1.93 4.03
C THR A 158 -23.14 2.93 3.41
N MET A 159 -22.15 3.37 4.18
CA MET A 159 -21.09 4.27 3.71
C MET A 159 -20.21 3.61 2.64
N LEU A 160 -19.73 2.38 2.88
CA LEU A 160 -18.88 1.68 1.93
C LEU A 160 -19.57 1.40 0.58
N LYS A 161 -20.90 1.25 0.58
CA LYS A 161 -21.67 1.06 -0.66
C LYS A 161 -21.80 2.31 -1.52
N GLN A 162 -21.46 3.50 -1.01
CA GLN A 162 -21.46 4.71 -1.82
C GLN A 162 -20.27 4.68 -2.79
N PRO A 163 -20.40 5.24 -4.02
CA PRO A 163 -19.24 5.44 -4.88
C PRO A 163 -18.13 6.20 -4.14
N GLY A 164 -16.90 5.67 -4.16
CA GLY A 164 -15.76 6.23 -3.43
C GLY A 164 -15.73 5.96 -1.92
N GLY A 165 -16.70 5.21 -1.38
CA GLY A 165 -16.77 4.86 0.03
C GLY A 165 -15.57 4.04 0.49
N LYS A 166 -14.80 4.59 1.43
CA LYS A 166 -13.62 3.94 2.02
C LYS A 166 -13.35 4.44 3.44
N LEU A 167 -12.75 3.59 4.26
CA LEU A 167 -12.10 3.99 5.50
C LEU A 167 -10.72 4.57 5.16
N GLN A 168 -10.47 5.79 5.60
CA GLN A 168 -9.16 6.44 5.52
C GLN A 168 -8.77 6.95 6.90
N ILE A 169 -7.60 6.54 7.37
CA ILE A 169 -7.03 7.00 8.64
C ILE A 169 -5.64 7.52 8.31
N HIS A 170 -5.33 8.74 8.73
CA HIS A 170 -4.04 9.36 8.45
C HIS A 170 -3.57 10.16 9.65
N ILE A 171 -2.25 10.28 9.77
CA ILE A 171 -1.61 11.15 10.71
C ILE A 171 -0.56 11.99 9.98
N MET A 172 -0.59 13.28 10.20
CA MET A 172 0.28 14.25 9.53
C MET A 172 1.32 14.77 10.51
N ALA A 173 2.55 14.99 10.03
CA ALA A 173 3.55 15.74 10.77
C ALA A 173 3.29 17.25 10.62
N LYS A 174 3.71 18.02 11.63
CA LYS A 174 3.75 19.48 11.55
C LYS A 174 5.12 19.91 11.03
N ALA A 175 5.16 20.85 10.09
CA ALA A 175 6.40 21.51 9.72
C ALA A 175 6.72 22.61 10.75
N GLU A 176 7.86 22.50 11.43
CA GLU A 176 8.36 23.53 12.34
C GLU A 176 9.63 24.16 11.76
N ARG A 177 9.71 25.48 11.79
CA ARG A 177 10.85 26.21 11.24
C ARG A 177 11.91 26.38 12.31
N ASP A 178 13.11 25.90 12.03
CA ASP A 178 14.29 26.17 12.84
C ASP A 178 14.71 27.63 12.62
N ALA A 179 14.70 28.41 13.70
CA ALA A 179 15.03 29.83 13.67
C ALA A 179 16.52 30.12 13.39
N ALA A 180 17.41 29.16 13.66
CA ALA A 180 18.85 29.31 13.47
C ALA A 180 19.29 28.94 12.04
N THR A 181 18.69 27.91 11.45
CA THR A 181 19.07 27.41 10.12
C THR A 181 18.11 27.83 9.01
N ASN A 182 16.96 28.43 9.35
CA ASN A 182 15.87 28.76 8.44
C ASN A 182 15.31 27.54 7.68
N THR A 183 15.57 26.32 8.16
CA THR A 183 15.06 25.07 7.58
C THR A 183 13.79 24.62 8.28
N SER A 184 12.88 23.98 7.55
CA SER A 184 11.72 23.32 8.15
C SER A 184 12.06 21.89 8.54
N LYS A 185 11.82 21.51 9.80
CA LYS A 185 11.86 20.14 10.28
C LYS A 185 10.44 19.60 10.42
N LEU A 186 10.22 18.36 9.99
CA LEU A 186 8.97 17.66 10.27
C LEU A 186 8.99 17.16 11.71
N VAL A 187 7.97 17.54 12.47
CA VAL A 187 7.75 17.11 13.85
C VAL A 187 6.53 16.19 13.88
N ALA A 188 6.75 14.96 14.34
CA ALA A 188 5.71 13.96 14.46
C ALA A 188 4.57 14.45 15.36
N HIS A 189 3.34 14.03 15.05
CA HIS A 189 2.23 14.23 15.97
C HIS A 189 2.40 13.39 17.25
N LYS A 190 1.83 13.83 18.37
CA LYS A 190 1.90 13.08 19.64
C LYS A 190 1.36 11.64 19.54
N ASP A 191 0.42 11.41 18.63
CA ASP A 191 -0.23 10.11 18.42
C ASP A 191 0.47 9.27 17.35
N ALA A 192 1.59 9.75 16.79
CA ALA A 192 2.36 9.02 15.77
C ALA A 192 2.78 7.62 16.24
N PRO A 193 3.29 7.43 17.47
CA PRO A 193 3.66 6.09 17.92
C PRO A 193 2.45 5.14 18.04
N VAL A 194 1.28 5.65 18.45
CA VAL A 194 0.04 4.86 18.56
C VAL A 194 -0.51 4.51 17.17
N PHE A 195 -0.46 5.46 16.22
CA PHE A 195 -0.83 5.20 14.83
C PHE A 195 0.10 4.16 14.18
N TYR A 196 1.40 4.21 14.47
CA TYR A 196 2.34 3.19 14.02
C TYR A 196 1.93 1.81 14.53
N ASP A 197 1.70 1.68 15.85
CA ASP A 197 1.29 0.41 16.47
C ASP A 197 -0.01 -0.11 15.87
N PHE A 198 -0.99 0.78 15.64
CA PHE A 198 -2.24 0.46 14.96
C PHE A 198 -2.02 -0.08 13.54
N VAL A 199 -1.17 0.57 12.73
CA VAL A 199 -0.88 0.10 11.37
C VAL A 199 -0.18 -1.25 11.38
N GLN A 200 0.76 -1.49 12.30
CA GLN A 200 1.38 -2.80 12.44
C GLN A 200 0.36 -3.89 12.83
N ALA A 201 -0.55 -3.58 13.75
CA ALA A 201 -1.64 -4.48 14.13
C ALA A 201 -2.56 -4.80 12.94
N VAL A 202 -2.89 -3.79 12.11
CA VAL A 202 -3.63 -4.01 10.87
C VAL A 202 -2.82 -4.89 9.91
N LYS A 203 -1.55 -4.59 9.62
CA LYS A 203 -0.70 -5.42 8.73
C LYS A 203 -0.65 -6.88 9.19
N ALA A 204 -0.70 -7.14 10.50
CA ALA A 204 -0.72 -8.48 11.09
C ALA A 204 -2.07 -9.22 10.98
N MET A 205 -3.18 -8.54 10.64
CA MET A 205 -4.46 -9.21 10.41
C MET A 205 -4.34 -10.18 9.22
N PRO A 206 -4.96 -11.37 9.29
CA PRO A 206 -4.95 -12.31 8.17
C PRO A 206 -5.85 -11.82 7.02
N ASN A 207 -5.55 -12.26 5.79
CA ASN A 207 -6.42 -12.15 4.62
C ASN A 207 -6.79 -10.72 4.19
N HIS A 208 -5.82 -9.82 4.09
CA HIS A 208 -6.03 -8.51 3.47
C HIS A 208 -6.57 -8.63 2.04
N ARG A 209 -7.82 -8.21 1.83
CA ARG A 209 -8.48 -8.14 0.52
C ARG A 209 -8.20 -6.83 -0.19
N SER A 210 -8.21 -5.73 0.54
CA SER A 210 -8.01 -4.39 0.00
C SER A 210 -7.48 -3.44 1.08
N LEU A 211 -6.17 -3.23 1.07
CA LEU A 211 -5.44 -2.42 2.04
C LEU A 211 -4.29 -1.69 1.37
N VAL A 212 -4.15 -0.40 1.67
CA VAL A 212 -2.91 0.36 1.42
C VAL A 212 -2.47 0.99 2.72
N THR A 213 -1.20 0.85 3.06
CA THR A 213 -0.54 1.61 4.14
C THR A 213 0.70 2.28 3.60
N THR A 214 0.91 3.52 4.00
CA THR A 214 2.09 4.32 3.67
C THR A 214 2.59 4.96 4.95
N LEU A 215 3.80 4.63 5.38
CA LEU A 215 4.42 5.19 6.58
C LEU A 215 5.72 5.90 6.22
N SER A 216 5.90 7.11 6.72
CA SER A 216 7.11 7.90 6.55
C SER A 216 7.83 8.12 7.87
N PHE A 217 9.15 8.12 7.83
CA PHE A 217 10.02 8.19 9.00
C PHE A 217 10.99 9.38 8.87
N SER A 218 11.43 9.97 9.97
CA SER A 218 12.41 11.08 9.89
C SER A 218 13.82 10.60 9.62
N GLU A 219 14.20 9.46 10.19
CA GLU A 219 15.57 8.94 10.17
C GLU A 219 15.63 7.44 10.54
N PRO A 220 16.71 6.73 10.17
CA PRO A 220 17.00 5.41 10.72
C PRO A 220 17.26 5.45 12.24
N PRO A 221 16.91 4.39 13.00
CA PRO A 221 16.22 3.17 12.57
C PRO A 221 14.75 3.47 12.21
N TYR A 222 14.23 2.81 11.18
CA TYR A 222 12.86 3.02 10.70
C TYR A 222 11.86 2.23 11.54
N ASP A 223 11.48 2.80 12.67
CA ASP A 223 10.67 2.15 13.69
C ASP A 223 9.64 3.12 14.29
N ARG A 224 8.95 2.64 15.31
CA ARG A 224 7.93 3.37 16.06
C ARG A 224 8.34 4.79 16.48
N ASN A 225 9.61 5.00 16.84
CA ASN A 225 10.09 6.26 17.40
C ASN A 225 10.51 7.27 16.33
N SER A 226 10.90 6.80 15.14
CA SER A 226 11.24 7.67 14.01
C SER A 226 10.05 7.93 13.07
N PHE A 227 8.92 7.25 13.28
CA PHE A 227 7.70 7.47 12.49
C PHE A 227 7.17 8.90 12.65
N VAL A 228 6.93 9.58 11.52
CA VAL A 228 6.48 10.99 11.50
C VAL A 228 5.09 11.20 10.96
N MET A 229 4.72 10.51 9.88
CA MET A 229 3.42 10.64 9.23
C MET A 229 3.07 9.40 8.45
N GLY A 230 1.79 9.17 8.21
CA GLY A 230 1.36 8.03 7.40
C GLY A 230 -0.13 8.02 7.14
N SER A 231 -0.53 7.08 6.29
CA SER A 231 -1.93 6.84 5.94
C SER A 231 -2.23 5.37 5.79
N MET A 232 -3.49 5.04 6.01
CA MET A 232 -4.10 3.74 5.74
C MET A 232 -5.41 3.95 5.00
N HIS A 233 -5.68 3.08 4.03
CA HIS A 233 -6.92 3.04 3.27
C HIS A 233 -7.46 1.61 3.18
N SER A 234 -8.76 1.44 3.43
CA SER A 234 -9.47 0.17 3.18
C SER A 234 -10.97 0.44 2.93
N PRO A 235 -11.57 -0.05 1.85
CA PRO A 235 -10.94 -0.63 0.67
C PRO A 235 -10.06 0.42 -0.02
N ALA A 236 -8.89 0.02 -0.48
CA ALA A 236 -7.96 0.88 -1.20
C ALA A 236 -8.09 0.67 -2.73
N PRO A 237 -8.04 1.76 -3.53
CA PRO A 237 -7.83 1.63 -4.96
C PRO A 237 -6.43 1.10 -5.26
N ILE A 238 -6.25 0.48 -6.42
CA ILE A 238 -4.91 0.24 -6.97
C ILE A 238 -4.49 1.54 -7.66
N ASP A 239 -3.58 2.28 -7.01
CA ASP A 239 -3.05 3.57 -7.49
C ASP A 239 -1.54 3.46 -7.63
N LEU A 240 -1.10 3.28 -8.88
CA LEU A 240 0.30 3.00 -9.24
C LEU A 240 0.80 4.06 -10.21
N ARG A 241 2.07 4.42 -10.12
CA ARG A 241 2.68 5.44 -11.00
C ARG A 241 3.67 4.79 -11.94
N PHE A 242 3.50 5.05 -13.23
CA PHE A 242 4.36 4.55 -14.30
C PHE A 242 5.16 5.70 -14.95
N PRO A 243 6.32 5.40 -15.57
CA PRO A 243 7.18 6.41 -16.19
C PRO A 243 6.47 7.25 -17.26
N ASP A 244 5.55 6.65 -18.01
CA ASP A 244 4.78 7.31 -19.06
C ASP A 244 3.42 6.63 -19.31
N THR A 245 2.65 7.20 -20.24
CA THR A 245 1.31 6.71 -20.59
C THR A 245 1.33 5.38 -21.32
N GLU A 246 2.34 5.09 -22.13
CA GLU A 246 2.42 3.83 -22.88
C GLU A 246 2.73 2.65 -21.95
N GLU A 247 3.63 2.86 -20.99
CA GLU A 247 3.91 1.94 -19.90
C GLU A 247 2.64 1.64 -19.08
N ALA A 248 1.88 2.68 -18.73
CA ALA A 248 0.62 2.52 -17.99
C ALA A 248 -0.46 1.77 -18.80
N LYS A 249 -0.56 2.03 -20.11
CA LYS A 249 -1.48 1.32 -21.02
C LYS A 249 -1.11 -0.15 -21.16
N GLU A 250 0.18 -0.45 -21.33
CA GLU A 250 0.64 -1.83 -21.43
C GLU A 250 0.35 -2.59 -20.13
N PHE A 251 0.65 -1.97 -18.98
CA PHE A 251 0.31 -2.53 -17.67
C PHE A 251 -1.19 -2.80 -17.53
N ALA A 252 -2.04 -1.82 -17.88
CA ALA A 252 -3.50 -1.99 -17.84
C ALA A 252 -3.98 -3.17 -18.67
N ARG A 253 -3.46 -3.30 -19.91
CA ARG A 253 -3.79 -4.41 -20.81
C ARG A 253 -3.37 -5.75 -20.22
N LEU A 254 -2.16 -5.84 -19.67
CA LEU A 254 -1.64 -7.07 -19.07
C LEU A 254 -2.43 -7.46 -17.82
N MET A 255 -2.76 -6.50 -16.96
CA MET A 255 -3.55 -6.73 -15.75
C MET A 255 -4.95 -7.26 -16.07
N LEU A 256 -5.60 -6.70 -17.09
CA LEU A 256 -6.90 -7.18 -17.58
C LEU A 256 -6.81 -8.63 -18.07
N LEU A 257 -5.81 -8.95 -18.89
CA LEU A 257 -5.60 -10.31 -19.41
C LEU A 257 -5.28 -11.30 -18.29
N TYR A 258 -4.46 -10.90 -17.31
CA TYR A 258 -4.16 -11.72 -16.14
C TYR A 258 -5.43 -12.01 -15.34
N ARG A 259 -6.22 -11.00 -15.02
CA ARG A 259 -7.50 -11.17 -14.31
C ARG A 259 -8.43 -12.12 -15.05
N GLN A 260 -8.61 -11.95 -16.37
CA GLN A 260 -9.47 -12.84 -17.17
C GLN A 260 -9.03 -14.32 -17.13
N LYS A 261 -7.72 -14.56 -17.03
CA LYS A 261 -7.14 -15.91 -17.02
C LYS A 261 -7.16 -16.55 -15.63
N HIS A 262 -6.92 -15.76 -14.57
CA HIS A 262 -6.65 -16.27 -13.22
C HIS A 262 -7.77 -16.00 -12.20
N CYS A 263 -8.65 -15.03 -12.48
CA CYS A 263 -9.71 -14.59 -11.59
C CYS A 263 -11.09 -14.84 -12.20
N ARG A 264 -11.58 -16.06 -11.97
CA ARG A 264 -12.93 -16.48 -12.36
C ARG A 264 -13.97 -16.05 -11.34
#